data_AF-E4N2J1-F1
#
_entry.id   AF-E4N2J1-F1
#
_cell.length_a   1.000
_cell.length_b   1.000
_cell.length_c   1.000
_cell.angle_alpha   90.00
_cell.angle_beta   90.00
_cell.angle_gamma   90.00
#
_symmetry.space_group_name_H-M   'P 1'
#
loop_
_entity.id
_entity.type
_entity.pdbx_description
1 polymer ?
#
loop_
_entity_poly.entity_id
_entity_poly.type
_entity_poly.pdbx_seq_one_letter_code
_entity_poly.pdbx_strand_id
1 'polypeptide(L)'
;MWRGVYGPWGVAAHCPSGAPFTGPSKLTVWLAVGGSSEEIDQGMAEALATDGIPASLLRQIPFAEIKAQARAALAWKTGRAADRPWPVPERCRTDQDYALLVAELVRMRATGTTAPQGELAARLGIGKATMSERVRRARELGLWDGKQLTDRATELLHEWQSEDEEQ
;
A
#
# COMPACT_ATOMS: atom_id res chain seq x y z
N MET A 1 -25.97 8.08 18.15
CA MET A 1 -26.85 9.23 17.87
C MET A 1 -26.83 9.45 16.36
N TRP A 2 -27.93 9.17 15.66
CA TRP A 2 -28.01 9.35 14.20
C TRP A 2 -28.43 10.79 13.91
N ARG A 3 -27.61 11.53 13.18
CA ARG A 3 -27.84 12.94 12.82
C ARG A 3 -28.37 12.96 11.38
N GLY A 4 -29.48 13.66 11.14
CA GLY A 4 -29.97 13.90 9.78
C GLY A 4 -28.94 14.72 8.99
N VAL A 5 -28.67 14.31 7.75
CA VAL A 5 -27.69 14.93 6.84
C VAL A 5 -28.44 15.57 5.68
N TYR A 6 -28.19 16.85 5.41
CA TYR A 6 -28.73 17.58 4.27
C TYR A 6 -27.57 18.11 3.40
N GLY A 7 -27.66 17.91 2.08
CA GLY A 7 -26.70 18.40 1.08
C GLY A 7 -26.41 17.37 -0.05
N PRO A 8 -26.22 17.79 -1.32
CA PRO A 8 -25.97 16.88 -2.46
C PRO A 8 -24.49 16.46 -2.61
N TRP A 9 -23.56 16.93 -1.77
CA TRP A 9 -22.13 16.77 -2.01
C TRP A 9 -21.54 15.52 -1.34
N GLY A 10 -21.21 14.54 -2.17
CA GLY A 10 -20.36 13.42 -1.80
C GLY A 10 -18.91 13.69 -2.20
N VAL A 11 -18.00 13.77 -1.23
CA VAL A 11 -16.56 13.76 -1.51
C VAL A 11 -16.12 12.30 -1.52
N ALA A 12 -15.74 11.81 -2.70
CA ALA A 12 -15.13 10.51 -2.85
C ALA A 12 -13.61 10.67 -2.92
N ALA A 13 -12.90 10.23 -1.87
CA ALA A 13 -11.47 10.02 -1.93
C ALA A 13 -11.22 8.64 -2.56
N HIS A 14 -10.71 8.66 -3.79
CA HIS A 14 -10.33 7.46 -4.52
C HIS A 14 -8.84 7.21 -4.34
N CYS A 15 -8.48 5.99 -3.94
CA CYS A 15 -7.11 5.50 -4.02
C CYS A 15 -7.11 4.42 -5.11
N PRO A 16 -6.85 4.77 -6.39
CA PRO A 16 -6.87 3.79 -7.46
C PRO A 16 -5.83 2.70 -7.19
N SER A 17 -6.27 1.45 -7.33
CA SER A 17 -5.44 0.25 -7.34
C SER A 17 -4.36 0.42 -8.41
N GLY A 18 -3.11 0.49 -7.96
CA GLY A 18 -1.92 0.83 -8.76
C GLY A 18 -0.85 1.60 -7.96
N ALA A 19 -1.21 2.20 -6.82
CA ALA A 19 -0.25 2.66 -5.80
C ALA A 19 -0.05 1.56 -4.73
N PRO A 20 1.13 1.44 -4.09
CA PRO A 20 1.54 0.25 -3.32
C PRO A 20 0.84 0.08 -1.95
N PHE A 21 -0.44 0.44 -1.84
CA PHE A 21 -1.16 0.57 -0.59
C PHE A 21 -2.59 0.00 -0.68
N THR A 22 -2.80 -1.18 -0.09
CA THR A 22 -4.10 -1.86 -0.04
C THR A 22 -5.01 -1.32 1.10
N GLY A 23 -5.26 -0.02 1.12
CA GLY A 23 -6.31 0.61 1.94
C GLY A 23 -7.70 0.54 1.28
N PRO A 24 -8.78 1.05 1.90
CA PRO A 24 -10.08 1.15 1.24
C PRO A 24 -9.93 1.96 -0.05
N SER A 25 -10.25 1.34 -1.18
CA SER A 25 -10.07 1.90 -2.53
C SER A 25 -10.96 3.12 -2.82
N LYS A 26 -11.98 3.34 -1.97
CA LYS A 26 -12.87 4.49 -2.02
C LYS A 26 -13.41 4.81 -0.63
N LEU A 27 -13.20 6.03 -0.16
CA LEU A 27 -13.91 6.59 1.00
C LEU A 27 -14.87 7.65 0.48
N THR A 28 -16.18 7.49 0.73
CA THR A 28 -17.19 8.50 0.40
C THR A 28 -17.62 9.19 1.66
N VAL A 29 -17.32 10.48 1.79
CA VAL A 29 -17.77 11.34 2.89
C VAL A 29 -18.88 12.24 2.35
N TRP A 30 -20.05 12.15 2.96
CA TRP A 30 -21.14 13.08 2.71
C TRP A 30 -20.89 14.32 3.56
N LEU A 31 -20.68 15.46 2.89
CA LEU A 31 -20.50 16.73 3.59
C LEU A 31 -21.87 17.16 4.10
N ALA A 32 -22.04 17.11 5.42
CA ALA A 32 -23.26 17.60 6.06
C ALA A 32 -23.11 19.11 6.29
N VAL A 33 -24.10 19.89 5.86
CA VAL A 33 -24.26 21.25 6.39
C VAL A 33 -24.91 21.10 7.77
N GLY A 34 -24.11 21.24 8.83
CA GLY A 34 -24.59 21.21 10.20
C GLY A 34 -24.67 22.63 10.77
N GLY A 35 -25.75 22.95 11.48
CA GLY A 35 -25.97 24.27 12.03
C GLY A 35 -27.46 24.54 12.30
N SER A 36 -27.79 25.78 12.66
CA SER A 36 -29.17 26.28 12.62
C SER A 36 -29.69 26.32 11.17
N SER A 37 -31.01 26.47 10.97
CA SER A 37 -31.60 26.57 9.62
C SER A 37 -30.96 27.69 8.79
N GLU A 38 -30.64 28.81 9.43
CA GLU A 38 -30.02 29.98 8.76
C GLU A 38 -28.58 29.69 8.31
N GLU A 39 -27.80 28.96 9.12
CA GLU A 39 -26.43 28.55 8.76
C GLU A 39 -26.44 27.55 7.59
N ILE A 40 -27.47 26.71 7.52
CA ILE A 40 -27.66 25.77 6.42
C ILE A 40 -28.01 26.51 5.13
N ASP A 41 -28.98 27.43 5.18
CA ASP A 41 -29.42 28.20 4.02
C ASP A 41 -28.30 29.09 3.46
N GLN A 42 -27.50 29.70 4.34
CA GLN A 42 -26.35 30.49 3.95
C GLN A 42 -25.25 29.64 3.28
N GLY A 43 -24.90 28.48 3.86
CA GLY A 43 -23.91 27.58 3.28
C GLY A 43 -24.33 27.03 1.92
N MET A 44 -25.63 26.77 1.73
CA MET A 44 -26.21 26.36 0.45
C MET A 44 -26.16 27.49 -0.59
N ALA A 45 -26.47 28.74 -0.20
CA ALA A 45 -26.44 29.90 -1.08
C ALA A 45 -25.02 30.24 -1.55
N GLU A 46 -24.02 30.16 -0.65
CA GLU A 46 -22.61 30.37 -0.98
C GLU A 46 -22.07 29.32 -1.98
N ALA A 47 -22.49 28.06 -1.82
CA ALA A 47 -22.13 26.97 -2.73
C ALA A 47 -22.73 27.16 -4.13
N LEU A 48 -23.99 27.60 -4.21
CA LEU A 48 -24.67 27.92 -5.48
C LEU A 48 -24.05 29.11 -6.20
N ALA A 49 -23.54 30.10 -5.45
CA ALA A 49 -22.89 31.28 -6.02
C ALA A 49 -21.47 31.02 -6.55
N THR A 50 -20.79 29.97 -6.06
CA THR A 50 -19.40 29.66 -6.40
C THR A 50 -19.23 28.44 -7.30
N ASP A 51 -20.33 27.79 -7.71
CA ASP A 51 -20.34 26.56 -8.54
C ASP A 51 -19.39 25.48 -8.00
N GLY A 52 -19.30 25.36 -6.67
CA GLY A 52 -18.24 24.58 -6.03
C GLY A 52 -18.50 24.25 -4.56
N ILE A 53 -17.54 23.53 -3.96
CA ILE A 53 -17.58 23.17 -2.54
C ILE A 53 -17.01 24.35 -1.73
N PRO A 54 -17.81 24.99 -0.83
CA PRO A 54 -17.33 26.06 0.03
C PRO A 54 -16.07 25.67 0.81
N ALA A 55 -15.12 26.59 0.95
CA ALA A 55 -13.87 26.35 1.68
C ALA A 55 -14.12 26.00 3.17
N SER A 56 -15.22 26.48 3.75
CA SER A 56 -15.69 26.13 5.08
C SER A 56 -16.05 24.64 5.21
N LEU A 57 -16.58 24.02 4.15
CA LEU A 57 -16.91 22.60 4.10
C LEU A 57 -15.67 21.73 3.84
N LEU A 58 -14.72 22.19 3.02
CA LEU A 58 -13.44 21.47 2.80
C LEU A 58 -12.61 21.33 4.10
N ARG A 59 -12.68 22.33 4.99
CA ARG A 59 -12.00 22.30 6.30
C ARG A 59 -12.57 21.28 7.27
N GLN A 60 -13.77 20.77 7.01
CA GLN A 60 -14.40 19.74 7.84
C GLN A 60 -13.90 18.34 7.51
N ILE A 61 -13.11 18.17 6.44
CA ILE A 61 -12.55 16.87 6.05
C ILE A 61 -11.33 16.58 6.93
N PRO A 62 -11.35 15.53 7.78
CA PRO A 62 -10.25 15.20 8.67
C PRO A 62 -9.15 14.46 7.91
N PHE A 63 -8.47 15.13 6.98
CA PHE A 63 -7.42 14.54 6.13
C PHE A 63 -6.31 13.86 6.93
N ALA A 64 -5.97 14.39 8.11
CA ALA A 64 -4.97 13.80 8.99
C ALA A 64 -5.40 12.42 9.51
N GLU A 65 -6.66 12.26 9.92
CA GLU A 65 -7.20 10.98 10.40
C GLU A 65 -7.34 9.98 9.27
N ILE A 66 -7.81 10.42 8.10
CA ILE A 66 -7.90 9.59 6.90
C ILE A 66 -6.52 9.05 6.52
N LYS A 67 -5.49 9.91 6.55
CA LYS A 67 -4.11 9.52 6.28
C LYS A 67 -3.56 8.56 7.34
N ALA A 68 -3.90 8.76 8.61
CA ALA A 68 -3.50 7.89 9.71
C ALA A 68 -4.14 6.49 9.60
N GLN A 69 -5.44 6.42 9.31
CA GLN A 69 -6.15 5.16 9.12
C GLN A 69 -5.64 4.39 7.88
N ALA A 70 -5.37 5.10 6.77
CA ALA A 70 -4.77 4.50 5.59
C ALA A 70 -3.39 3.90 5.88
N ARG A 71 -2.56 4.61 6.66
CA ARG A 71 -1.24 4.11 7.11
C ARG A 71 -1.35 2.92 8.06
N ALA A 72 -2.32 2.92 8.97
CA ALA A 72 -2.54 1.80 9.89
C ALA A 72 -3.03 0.54 9.16
N ALA A 73 -3.98 0.69 8.23
CA ALA A 73 -4.46 -0.40 7.38
C ALA A 73 -3.35 -0.97 6.49
N LEU A 74 -2.48 -0.10 5.95
CA LEU A 74 -1.26 -0.52 5.27
C LEU A 74 -0.37 -1.35 6.18
N ALA A 75 0.01 -0.82 7.34
CA ALA A 75 0.94 -1.48 8.26
C ALA A 75 0.42 -2.87 8.71
N TRP A 76 -0.91 -2.99 8.88
CA TRP A 76 -1.54 -4.26 9.20
C TRP A 76 -1.50 -5.26 8.03
N LYS A 77 -1.68 -4.80 6.78
CA LYS A 77 -1.56 -5.66 5.59
C LYS A 77 -0.13 -6.00 5.24
N THR A 78 0.83 -5.07 5.33
CA THR A 78 2.25 -5.41 5.21
C THR A 78 2.69 -6.31 6.36
N GLY A 79 2.14 -6.18 7.57
CA GLY A 79 2.36 -7.14 8.67
C GLY A 79 1.86 -8.54 8.33
N ARG A 80 0.60 -8.69 7.88
CA ARG A 80 0.03 -9.99 7.49
C ARG A 80 0.67 -10.59 6.22
N ALA A 81 1.01 -9.77 5.24
CA ALA A 81 1.76 -10.21 4.05
C ALA A 81 3.22 -10.53 4.39
N ALA A 82 3.79 -9.88 5.42
CA ALA A 82 5.13 -10.18 5.91
C ALA A 82 5.20 -11.48 6.73
N ASP A 83 4.08 -12.05 7.17
CA ASP A 83 4.09 -13.35 7.84
C ASP A 83 4.17 -14.52 6.86
N ARG A 84 3.70 -14.37 5.61
CA ARG A 84 3.77 -15.44 4.61
C ARG A 84 5.11 -15.39 3.88
N PRO A 85 5.90 -16.49 3.86
CA PRO A 85 7.10 -16.57 3.04
C PRO A 85 6.79 -16.35 1.57
N TRP A 86 7.62 -15.59 0.88
CA TRP A 86 7.57 -15.52 -0.58
C TRP A 86 8.00 -16.88 -1.18
N PRO A 87 7.37 -17.32 -2.27
CA PRO A 87 7.67 -18.59 -2.92
C PRO A 87 8.96 -18.49 -3.74
N VAL A 88 10.09 -18.36 -3.06
CA VAL A 88 11.41 -18.29 -3.71
C VAL A 88 11.72 -19.62 -4.39
N PRO A 89 11.95 -19.67 -5.71
CA PRO A 89 12.23 -20.91 -6.40
C PRO A 89 13.60 -21.46 -6.03
N GLU A 90 13.75 -22.79 -6.11
CA GLU A 90 15.03 -23.46 -5.88
C GLU A 90 16.13 -22.96 -6.82
N ARG A 91 15.79 -22.57 -8.05
CA ARG A 91 16.71 -22.01 -9.04
C ARG A 91 16.14 -20.72 -9.61
N CYS A 92 16.85 -19.60 -9.40
CA CYS A 92 16.52 -18.33 -10.04
C CYS A 92 17.04 -18.34 -11.49
N ARG A 93 16.15 -18.11 -12.45
CA ARG A 93 16.41 -18.02 -13.89
C ARG A 93 15.92 -16.71 -14.49
N THR A 94 14.82 -16.17 -13.97
CA THR A 94 14.18 -14.94 -14.44
C THR A 94 14.41 -13.78 -13.47
N ASP A 95 14.23 -12.55 -13.94
CA ASP A 95 14.28 -11.35 -13.09
C ASP A 95 13.25 -11.43 -11.95
N GLN A 96 12.07 -12.01 -12.22
CA GLN A 96 11.00 -12.28 -11.26
C GLN A 96 11.46 -13.22 -10.15
N ASP A 97 12.21 -14.28 -10.47
CA ASP A 97 12.76 -15.19 -9.45
C ASP A 97 13.72 -14.46 -8.50
N TYR A 98 14.51 -13.52 -9.04
CA TYR A 98 15.40 -12.68 -8.23
C TYR A 98 14.63 -11.63 -7.43
N ALA A 99 13.51 -11.12 -7.95
CA ALA A 99 12.62 -10.22 -7.21
C ALA A 99 11.99 -10.94 -6.00
N LEU A 100 11.48 -12.16 -6.19
CA LEU A 100 10.94 -13.02 -5.12
C LEU A 100 12.00 -13.32 -4.04
N LEU A 101 13.23 -13.63 -4.47
CA LEU A 101 14.35 -13.85 -3.56
C LEU A 101 14.61 -12.63 -2.65
N VAL A 102 14.69 -11.44 -3.24
CA VAL A 102 14.98 -10.21 -2.48
C VAL A 102 13.81 -9.82 -1.59
N ALA A 103 12.57 -10.01 -2.07
CA ALA A 103 11.37 -9.77 -1.28
C ALA A 103 11.35 -10.61 -0.01
N GLU A 104 11.75 -11.88 -0.11
CA GLU A 104 11.89 -12.76 1.05
C GLU A 104 12.98 -12.31 2.00
N LEU A 105 14.14 -11.88 1.50
CA LEU A 105 15.22 -11.39 2.36
C LEU A 105 14.79 -10.11 3.12
N VAL A 106 14.03 -9.23 2.46
CA VAL A 106 13.47 -8.03 3.11
C VAL A 106 12.44 -8.42 4.15
N ARG A 107 11.54 -9.37 3.83
CA ARG A 107 10.54 -9.90 4.75
C ARG A 107 11.19 -10.50 6.00
N MET A 108 12.16 -11.39 5.84
CA MET A 108 12.87 -12.03 6.95
C MET A 108 13.57 -11.01 7.86
N ARG A 109 14.13 -9.93 7.30
CA ARG A 109 14.68 -8.82 8.10
C ARG A 109 13.59 -8.10 8.89
N ALA A 110 12.44 -7.84 8.27
CA ALA A 110 11.31 -7.18 8.91
C ALA A 110 10.70 -8.03 10.04
N THR A 111 10.75 -9.36 9.93
CA THR A 111 10.28 -10.31 10.96
C THR A 111 11.35 -10.62 12.02
N GLY A 112 12.49 -9.93 12.02
CA GLY A 112 13.49 -10.02 13.08
C GLY A 112 14.58 -11.07 12.89
N THR A 113 14.69 -11.71 11.73
CA THR A 113 15.79 -12.63 11.44
C THR A 113 17.12 -11.88 11.36
N THR A 114 18.09 -12.29 12.17
CA THR A 114 19.44 -11.69 12.23
C THR A 114 20.38 -12.20 11.12
N ALA A 115 20.10 -13.38 10.55
CA ALA A 115 20.89 -13.97 9.44
C ALA A 115 20.03 -14.42 8.23
N PRO A 116 19.31 -13.50 7.54
CA PRO A 116 18.31 -13.86 6.51
C PRO A 116 18.87 -14.69 5.35
N GLN A 117 20.06 -14.35 4.86
CA GLN A 117 20.69 -15.08 3.74
C GLN A 117 21.07 -16.51 4.13
N GLY A 118 21.57 -16.71 5.35
CA GLY A 118 21.97 -18.03 5.82
C GLY A 118 20.76 -18.94 6.03
N GLU A 119 19.72 -18.41 6.67
CA GLU A 119 18.49 -19.15 6.92
C GLU A 119 17.73 -19.45 5.62
N LEU A 120 17.65 -18.51 4.69
CA LEU A 120 17.04 -18.76 3.38
C LEU A 120 17.86 -19.77 2.55
N ALA A 121 19.19 -19.73 2.62
CA ALA A 121 20.03 -20.70 1.94
C ALA A 121 19.80 -22.12 2.50
N ALA A 122 19.70 -22.26 3.82
CA ALA A 122 19.36 -23.51 4.48
C ALA A 122 17.98 -24.01 4.07
N ARG A 123 16.97 -23.13 4.03
CA ARG A 123 15.61 -23.46 3.61
C ARG A 123 15.53 -23.97 2.17
N LEU A 124 16.36 -23.42 1.28
CA LEU A 124 16.45 -23.81 -0.12
C LEU A 124 17.43 -24.97 -0.38
N GLY A 125 18.11 -25.49 0.64
CA GLY A 125 19.11 -26.54 0.49
C GLY A 125 20.34 -26.13 -0.33
N ILE A 126 20.68 -24.84 -0.37
CA ILE A 126 21.81 -24.32 -1.16
C ILE A 126 22.95 -23.80 -0.28
N GLY A 127 24.16 -23.80 -0.83
CA GLY A 127 25.33 -23.26 -0.15
C GLY A 127 25.34 -21.73 -0.05
N LYS A 128 26.10 -21.21 0.92
CA LYS A 128 26.29 -19.77 1.15
C LYS A 128 26.83 -19.04 -0.10
N ALA A 129 27.76 -19.65 -0.83
CA ALA A 129 28.31 -19.07 -2.06
C ALA A 129 27.23 -18.86 -3.14
N THR A 130 26.35 -19.85 -3.33
CA THR A 130 25.23 -19.76 -4.27
C THR A 130 24.26 -18.65 -3.88
N MET A 131 23.94 -18.52 -2.58
CA MET A 131 23.08 -17.44 -2.09
C MET A 131 23.72 -16.06 -2.32
N SER A 132 25.02 -15.91 -2.02
CA SER A 132 25.75 -14.68 -2.26
C SER A 132 25.75 -14.28 -3.74
N GLU A 133 25.93 -15.23 -4.65
CA GLU A 133 25.88 -14.96 -6.09
C GLU A 133 24.49 -14.54 -6.55
N ARG A 134 23.42 -15.17 -6.03
CA ARG A 134 22.05 -14.75 -6.37
C ARG A 134 21.74 -13.34 -5.88
N VAL A 135 22.21 -13.02 -4.68
CA VAL A 135 22.12 -11.66 -4.12
C VAL A 135 22.90 -10.65 -4.97
N ARG A 136 24.13 -11.00 -5.38
CA ARG A 136 24.96 -10.17 -6.26
C ARG A 136 24.24 -9.91 -7.58
N ARG A 137 23.69 -10.97 -8.19
CA ARG A 137 22.92 -10.87 -9.43
C ARG A 137 21.68 -10.00 -9.30
N ALA A 138 20.92 -10.14 -8.22
CA ALA A 138 19.74 -9.30 -7.99
C ALA A 138 20.11 -7.80 -7.86
N ARG A 139 21.28 -7.48 -7.29
CA ARG A 139 21.81 -6.10 -7.27
C ARG A 139 22.21 -5.61 -8.66
N GLU A 140 22.89 -6.44 -9.44
CA GLU A 140 23.26 -6.10 -10.83
C GLU A 140 22.03 -5.85 -11.72
N LEU A 141 20.94 -6.57 -11.47
CA LEU A 141 19.66 -6.37 -12.15
C LEU A 141 18.90 -5.12 -11.67
N GLY A 142 19.43 -4.41 -10.66
CA GLY A 142 18.79 -3.23 -10.08
C GLY A 142 17.51 -3.55 -9.32
N LEU A 143 17.38 -4.77 -8.79
CA LEU A 143 16.21 -5.23 -8.02
C LEU A 143 16.36 -4.98 -6.51
N TRP A 144 17.59 -4.69 -6.06
CA TRP A 144 17.90 -4.50 -4.64
C TRP A 144 18.96 -3.43 -4.41
N ASP A 145 18.70 -2.51 -3.47
CA ASP A 145 19.68 -1.49 -3.05
C ASP A 145 20.56 -1.96 -1.86
N GLY A 146 20.31 -3.17 -1.36
CA GLY A 146 21.00 -3.76 -0.20
C GLY A 146 20.25 -3.63 1.13
N LYS A 147 19.22 -2.79 1.19
CA LYS A 147 18.31 -2.61 2.33
C LYS A 147 16.86 -2.90 1.95
N GLN A 148 16.39 -2.36 0.84
CA GLN A 148 14.99 -2.36 0.37
C GLN A 148 14.88 -2.75 -1.10
N LEU A 149 13.69 -3.22 -1.49
CA LEU A 149 13.34 -3.46 -2.89
C LEU A 149 13.38 -2.14 -3.67
N THR A 150 13.77 -2.22 -4.94
CA THR A 150 13.64 -1.09 -5.87
C THR A 150 12.24 -1.03 -6.48
N ASP A 151 11.91 0.08 -7.13
CA ASP A 151 10.64 0.24 -7.84
C ASP A 151 10.45 -0.86 -8.89
N ARG A 152 11.50 -1.15 -9.68
CA ARG A 152 11.52 -2.24 -10.66
C ARG A 152 11.20 -3.60 -10.04
N ALA A 153 11.73 -3.90 -8.85
CA ALA A 153 11.43 -5.17 -8.19
C ALA A 153 9.98 -5.22 -7.70
N THR A 154 9.43 -4.08 -7.30
CA THR A 154 8.04 -3.97 -6.85
C THR A 154 7.07 -4.16 -8.01
N GLU A 155 7.38 -3.61 -9.19
CA GLU A 155 6.61 -3.81 -10.43
C GLU A 155 6.53 -5.30 -10.80
N LEU A 156 7.68 -6.01 -10.84
CA LEU A 156 7.72 -7.44 -11.15
C LEU A 156 6.92 -8.30 -10.15
N LEU A 157 6.92 -7.93 -8.86
CA LEU A 157 6.16 -8.64 -7.84
C LEU A 157 4.65 -8.37 -7.95
N HIS A 158 4.26 -7.18 -8.40
CA HIS A 158 2.87 -6.85 -8.64
C HIS A 158 2.31 -7.62 -9.84
N GLU A 159 3.07 -7.70 -10.93
CA GLU A 159 2.73 -8.51 -12.10
C GLU A 159 2.53 -9.99 -11.72
N TRP A 160 3.46 -10.55 -10.93
CA TRP A 160 3.34 -11.91 -10.42
C TRP A 160 2.08 -12.14 -9.59
N GLN A 161 1.74 -11.21 -8.69
CA GLN A 161 0.55 -11.33 -7.85
C GLN A 161 -0.75 -11.27 -8.66
N SER A 162 -0.80 -10.45 -9.71
CA SER A 162 -1.96 -10.41 -10.60
C SER A 162 -2.15 -11.71 -11.40
N GLU A 163 -1.06 -12.36 -11.80
CA GLU A 163 -1.12 -13.65 -12.52
C GLU A 163 -1.59 -14.82 -11.62
N ASP A 164 -1.31 -14.74 -10.32
CA ASP A 164 -1.68 -15.75 -9.31
C ASP A 164 -3.15 -15.60 -8.86
N GLU A 165 -3.76 -14.41 -9.00
CA GLU A 165 -5.17 -14.14 -8.66
C GLU A 165 -6.15 -14.49 -9.79
N GLU A 166 -5.66 -14.67 -11.03
CA GLU A 166 -6.47 -15.06 -12.20
C GLU A 166 -6.59 -16.59 -12.40
N GLN A 167 -5.98 -17.40 -11.52
CA GLN A 167 -6.01 -18.87 -11.54
C GLN A 167 -6.86 -19.46 -10.40
#